data_AF-A0A7J9Y846-F1
#
_entry.id   AF-A0A7J9Y846-F1
#
_cell.length_a   1.000
_cell.length_b   1.000
_cell.length_c   1.000
_cell.angle_alpha   90.00
_cell.angle_beta   90.00
_cell.angle_gamma   90.00
#
_symmetry.space_group_name_H-M   'P 1'
#
loop_
_entity.id
_entity.type
_entity.pdbx_description
1 polymer ?
#
loop_
_entity_poly.entity_id
_entity_poly.type
_entity_poly.pdbx_seq_one_letter_code
_entity_poly.pdbx_strand_id
1 'polypeptide(L)'
;MAALGQDFLHDALSQLDGWSNDRHEICRTFDIDESQHADLTERAKVFADAFRLRPDIRRVNGLTQVRIAQHAEGLTATEVALAARIEDAYRVVTRQNASARTRGSVSR
;
A
#
# COMPACT_ATOMS: atom_id res chain seq x y z
N MET A 1 10.55 26.53 -12.07
CA MET A 1 11.46 25.36 -12.03
C MET A 1 10.91 24.33 -11.03
N ALA A 2 9.87 23.57 -11.40
CA ALA A 2 9.21 22.59 -10.51
C ALA A 2 9.02 21.19 -11.13
N ALA A 3 9.43 20.98 -12.40
CA ALA A 3 9.24 19.71 -13.10
C ALA A 3 10.12 18.58 -12.53
N LEU A 4 11.39 18.87 -12.21
CA LEU A 4 12.34 17.87 -11.69
C LEU A 4 11.85 17.19 -10.40
N GLY A 5 11.09 17.89 -9.56
CA GLY A 5 10.53 17.32 -8.33
C GLY A 5 9.40 16.33 -8.62
N GLN A 6 8.52 16.65 -9.57
CA GLN A 6 7.44 15.75 -9.98
C GLN A 6 7.98 14.51 -10.72
N ASP A 7 8.95 14.69 -11.62
CA ASP A 7 9.59 13.59 -12.33
C ASP A 7 10.30 12.63 -11.35
N PHE A 8 10.99 13.18 -10.35
CA PHE A 8 11.62 12.38 -9.29
C PHE A 8 10.60 11.60 -8.45
N LEU A 9 9.46 12.22 -8.10
CA LEU A 9 8.41 11.55 -7.33
C LEU A 9 7.73 10.44 -8.15
N HIS A 10 7.55 10.66 -9.45
CA HIS A 10 7.01 9.64 -10.34
C HIS A 10 8.00 8.48 -10.52
N ASP A 11 9.29 8.77 -10.64
CA ASP A 11 10.34 7.74 -10.66
C ASP A 11 10.35 6.93 -9.35
N ALA A 12 10.32 7.61 -8.19
CA ALA A 12 10.25 6.95 -6.89
C ALA A 12 9.00 6.07 -6.74
N LEU A 13 7.84 6.52 -7.24
CA LEU A 13 6.62 5.71 -7.29
C LEU A 13 6.79 4.50 -8.21
N SER A 14 7.45 4.65 -9.36
CA SER A 14 7.67 3.56 -10.32
C SER A 14 8.55 2.42 -9.77
N GLN A 15 9.38 2.72 -8.75
CA GLN A 15 10.17 1.72 -8.02
C GLN A 15 9.32 0.92 -7.02
N LEU A 16 8.12 1.38 -6.69
CA LEU A 16 7.16 0.62 -5.87
C LEU A 16 6.40 -0.33 -6.79
N ASP A 17 6.83 -1.59 -6.83
CA ASP A 17 6.27 -2.66 -7.66
C ASP A 17 4.75 -2.56 -7.75
N GLY A 18 4.15 -2.51 -8.94
CA GLY A 18 2.71 -2.58 -9.17
C GLY A 18 1.85 -1.40 -8.69
N TRP A 19 2.43 -0.35 -8.10
CA TRP A 19 1.71 0.91 -7.89
C TRP A 19 1.55 1.64 -9.23
N SER A 20 0.37 2.21 -9.45
CA SER A 20 0.09 3.03 -10.62
C SER A 20 -0.40 4.41 -10.23
N ASN A 21 -0.02 5.42 -11.01
CA ASN A 21 -0.51 6.79 -10.88
C ASN A 21 -1.67 7.00 -11.85
N ASP A 22 -2.86 7.30 -11.32
CA ASP A 22 -4.03 7.70 -12.08
C ASP A 22 -4.37 9.16 -11.74
N ARG A 23 -3.74 10.11 -12.45
CA ARG A 23 -3.90 11.58 -12.45
C ARG A 23 -4.10 12.31 -11.11
N HIS A 24 -5.08 11.90 -10.31
CA HIS A 24 -5.46 12.44 -9.01
C HIS A 24 -5.36 11.42 -7.88
N GLU A 25 -5.01 10.17 -8.14
CA GLU A 25 -4.79 9.14 -7.14
C GLU A 25 -3.63 8.24 -7.52
N ILE A 26 -3.02 7.59 -6.54
CA ILE A 26 -2.15 6.44 -6.77
C ILE A 26 -2.85 5.20 -6.22
N CYS A 27 -2.76 4.10 -6.94
CA CYS A 27 -3.51 2.90 -6.62
C CYS A 27 -2.66 1.64 -6.70
N ARG A 28 -3.04 0.66 -5.88
CA ARG A 28 -2.47 -0.68 -5.88
C ARG A 28 -3.54 -1.71 -5.59
N THR A 29 -3.39 -2.88 -6.20
CA THR A 29 -4.21 -4.05 -5.91
C THR A 29 -3.33 -5.19 -5.41
N PHE A 30 -3.73 -5.80 -4.30
CA PHE A 30 -3.06 -6.92 -3.65
C PHE A 30 -3.96 -8.16 -3.67
N ASP A 31 -3.36 -9.32 -3.96
CA ASP A 31 -4.00 -10.62 -3.82
C ASP A 31 -3.63 -11.23 -2.46
N ILE A 32 -4.49 -11.00 -1.46
CA ILE A 32 -4.30 -11.42 -0.07
C ILE A 32 -5.62 -11.92 0.50
N ASP A 33 -5.58 -12.80 1.50
CA ASP A 33 -6.78 -13.31 2.16
C ASP A 33 -7.45 -12.27 3.08
N GLU A 34 -8.58 -12.62 3.68
CA GLU A 34 -9.36 -11.72 4.55
C GLU A 34 -8.64 -11.35 5.85
N SER A 35 -7.90 -12.29 6.44
CA SER A 35 -7.11 -12.03 7.64
C SER A 35 -5.97 -11.07 7.34
N GLN A 36 -5.26 -11.30 6.23
CA GLN A 36 -4.21 -10.42 5.74
C GLN A 36 -4.73 -9.04 5.35
N HIS A 37 -5.93 -8.97 4.78
CA HIS A 37 -6.59 -7.71 4.46
C HIS A 37 -6.84 -6.88 5.73
N ALA A 38 -7.40 -7.48 6.78
CA ALA A 38 -7.66 -6.79 8.04
C ALA A 38 -6.35 -6.25 8.64
N ASP A 39 -5.34 -7.11 8.70
CA ASP A 39 -3.99 -6.79 9.19
C ASP A 39 -3.30 -5.65 8.43
N LEU A 40 -3.39 -5.68 7.10
CA LEU A 40 -2.83 -4.63 6.25
C LEU A 40 -3.58 -3.31 6.45
N THR A 41 -4.91 -3.38 6.54
CA THR A 41 -5.78 -2.20 6.71
C THR A 41 -5.48 -1.48 8.03
N GLU A 42 -5.34 -2.20 9.13
CA GLU A 42 -5.03 -1.59 10.43
C GLU A 42 -3.64 -0.93 10.44
N ARG A 43 -2.62 -1.61 9.89
CA ARG A 43 -1.27 -1.04 9.75
C ARG A 43 -1.29 0.21 8.85
N ALA A 44 -2.01 0.15 7.73
CA ALA A 44 -2.12 1.26 6.80
C ALA A 44 -2.82 2.48 7.42
N LYS A 45 -3.86 2.29 8.25
CA LYS A 45 -4.51 3.38 9.00
C LYS A 45 -3.54 4.10 9.92
N VAL A 46 -2.72 3.34 10.66
CA VAL A 46 -1.70 3.93 11.55
C VAL A 46 -0.69 4.77 10.78
N PHE A 47 -0.21 4.28 9.63
CA PHE A 47 0.69 5.07 8.79
C PHE A 47 0.00 6.30 8.21
N ALA A 48 -1.22 6.14 7.70
CA ALA A 48 -2.00 7.21 7.12
C ALA A 48 -2.24 8.35 8.12
N ASP A 49 -2.55 8.02 9.38
CA ASP A 49 -2.70 9.02 10.45
C ASP A 49 -1.39 9.78 10.70
N ALA A 50 -0.24 9.10 10.68
CA ALA A 50 1.07 9.75 10.84
C ALA A 50 1.39 10.73 9.69
N PHE A 51 0.95 10.42 8.47
CA PHE A 51 1.10 11.27 7.29
C PHE A 51 -0.06 12.26 7.08
N ARG A 52 -1.09 12.21 7.92
CA ARG A 52 -2.36 12.97 7.76
C ARG A 52 -3.05 12.75 6.40
N LEU A 53 -2.92 11.54 5.87
CA LEU A 53 -3.59 11.11 4.65
C LEU A 53 -4.76 10.19 4.98
N ARG A 54 -5.68 10.02 4.02
CA ARG A 54 -6.85 9.14 4.15
C ARG A 54 -6.92 8.22 2.93
N PRO A 55 -6.20 7.08 2.94
CA PRO A 55 -6.31 6.11 1.86
C PRO A 55 -7.68 5.43 1.89
N ASP A 56 -8.25 5.18 0.71
CA ASP A 56 -9.39 4.27 0.54
C ASP A 56 -8.85 2.85 0.40
N ILE A 57 -9.17 1.98 1.35
CA ILE A 57 -8.76 0.58 1.37
C ILE A 57 -10.01 -0.27 1.44
N ARG A 58 -10.18 -1.12 0.42
CA ARG A 58 -11.38 -1.94 0.28
C ARG A 58 -11.07 -3.29 -0.30
N ARG A 59 -11.89 -4.28 0.04
CA ARG A 59 -11.83 -5.62 -0.54
C ARG A 59 -12.91 -5.75 -1.61
N VAL A 60 -12.52 -6.09 -2.83
CA VAL A 60 -13.43 -6.27 -3.99
C VAL A 60 -12.99 -7.49 -4.77
N ASN A 61 -13.92 -8.41 -5.04
CA ASN A 61 -13.66 -9.65 -5.80
C ASN A 61 -12.48 -10.48 -5.27
N GLY A 62 -12.34 -10.56 -3.94
CA GLY A 62 -11.23 -11.28 -3.31
C GLY A 62 -9.88 -10.55 -3.31
N LEU A 63 -9.80 -9.38 -3.92
CA LEU A 63 -8.60 -8.55 -3.98
C LEU A 63 -8.71 -7.37 -3.02
N THR A 64 -7.59 -6.94 -2.45
CA THR A 64 -7.50 -5.71 -1.66
C THR A 64 -7.04 -4.57 -2.55
N GLN A 65 -7.88 -3.56 -2.73
CA GLN A 65 -7.55 -2.33 -3.45
C GLN A 65 -7.18 -1.24 -2.45
N VAL A 66 -6.10 -0.52 -2.73
CA VAL A 66 -5.66 0.66 -2.00
C VAL A 66 -5.61 1.82 -2.98
N ARG A 67 -6.18 2.96 -2.57
CA ARG A 67 -6.13 4.22 -3.31
C ARG A 67 -5.71 5.34 -2.36
N ILE A 68 -4.77 6.16 -2.80
CA ILE A 68 -4.31 7.34 -2.07
C ILE A 68 -4.57 8.53 -2.98
N ALA A 69 -5.47 9.43 -2.54
CA ALA A 69 -5.71 10.67 -3.25
C ALA A 69 -4.44 11.54 -3.23
N GLN A 70 -4.13 12.12 -4.39
CA GLN A 70 -3.07 13.10 -4.53
C GLN A 70 -3.55 14.46 -4.06
N HIS A 71 -2.60 15.29 -3.64
CA HIS A 71 -2.81 16.70 -3.44
C HIS A 71 -3.23 17.42 -4.73
N ALA A 72 -3.82 18.61 -4.59
CA ALA A 72 -4.28 19.42 -5.73
C ALA A 72 -3.12 19.85 -6.65
N GLU A 73 -1.93 20.03 -6.07
CA GLU A 73 -0.67 20.31 -6.76
C GLU A 73 -0.02 19.08 -7.44
N GLY A 74 -0.64 17.90 -7.34
CA GLY A 74 -0.14 16.64 -7.88
C GLY A 74 0.51 15.74 -6.85
N LEU A 75 1.26 14.74 -7.31
CA LEU A 75 1.93 13.76 -6.46
C LEU A 75 2.95 14.47 -5.55
N THR A 76 2.94 14.18 -4.26
CA THR A 76 3.93 14.69 -3.31
C THR A 76 4.75 13.55 -2.71
N ALA A 77 5.81 13.91 -1.98
CA ALA A 77 6.60 12.94 -1.24
C ALA A 77 5.78 12.18 -0.19
N THR A 78 4.70 12.78 0.31
CA THR A 78 3.87 12.21 1.38
C THR A 78 3.05 11.02 0.88
N GLU A 79 2.42 11.12 -0.30
CA GLU A 79 1.68 9.98 -0.88
C GLU A 79 2.64 8.84 -1.25
N VAL A 80 3.79 9.16 -1.84
CA VAL A 80 4.83 8.16 -2.18
C VAL A 80 5.35 7.47 -0.92
N ALA A 81 5.59 8.21 0.17
CA ALA A 81 6.03 7.65 1.44
C ALA A 81 4.96 6.74 2.06
N LEU A 82 3.68 7.10 2.01
CA LEU A 82 2.60 6.24 2.47
C LEU A 82 2.50 4.96 1.62
N ALA A 83 2.58 5.07 0.30
CA ALA A 83 2.58 3.91 -0.60
C ALA A 83 3.72 2.93 -0.27
N ALA A 84 4.94 3.46 -0.06
CA ALA A 84 6.10 2.65 0.33
C ALA A 84 5.88 1.93 1.68
N ARG A 85 5.27 2.60 2.67
CA ARG A 85 4.97 1.98 3.97
C ARG A 85 3.91 0.89 3.88
N ILE A 86 2.91 1.08 3.03
CA ILE A 86 1.88 0.06 2.76
C ILE A 86 2.52 -1.15 2.07
N GLU A 87 3.42 -0.93 1.12
CA GLU A 87 4.18 -1.99 0.43
C GLU A 87 5.05 -2.81 1.41
N ASP A 88 5.76 -2.14 2.31
CA ASP A 88 6.54 -2.81 3.36
C ASP A 88 5.65 -3.64 4.30
N ALA A 89 4.52 -3.09 4.72
CA ALA A 89 3.57 -3.83 5.55
C ALA A 89 2.97 -5.03 4.82
N TYR A 90 2.65 -4.89 3.53
CA TYR A 90 2.21 -6.00 2.69
C TYR A 90 3.26 -7.13 2.66
N ARG A 91 4.54 -6.80 2.48
CA ARG A 91 5.64 -7.80 2.52
C ARG A 91 5.75 -8.50 3.88
N VAL A 92 5.46 -7.82 4.98
CA VAL A 92 5.45 -8.42 6.32
C VAL A 92 4.25 -9.34 6.50
N VAL A 93 3.03 -8.88 6.18
CA VAL A 93 1.77 -9.62 6.31
C VAL A 93 1.79 -10.92 5.51
N THR A 94 2.27 -10.86 4.27
CA THR A 94 2.34 -12.03 3.39
C THR A 94 3.35 -13.07 3.86
N ARG A 95 4.49 -12.64 4.41
CA ARG A 95 5.50 -13.54 4.99
C ARG A 95 5.04 -14.17 6.30
N GLN A 96 4.41 -13.41 7.19
CA GLN A 96 3.94 -13.90 8.49
C GLN A 96 2.92 -15.04 8.34
N ASN A 97 1.99 -14.92 7.39
CA ASN A 97 0.98 -15.95 7.14
C ASN A 97 1.51 -17.18 6.40
N ALA A 98 2.63 -17.07 5.67
CA ALA A 98 3.32 -18.25 5.13
C ALA A 98 3.90 -19.13 6.26
N SER A 99 4.46 -18.49 7.30
CA SER A 99 5.02 -19.16 8.48
C SER A 99 3.98 -19.63 9.52
N ALA A 100 2.73 -19.18 9.44
CA ALA A 100 1.63 -19.70 10.26
C ALA A 100 1.05 -21.00 9.65
N ARG A 101 0.92 -21.07 8.33
CA ARG A 101 0.42 -22.24 7.59
C ARG A 101 1.31 -23.49 7.74
N THR A 102 2.61 -23.32 8.02
CA THR A 102 3.53 -24.43 8.26
C THR A 102 3.48 -24.97 9.70
N ARG A 103 2.89 -24.25 10.65
CA ARG A 103 2.83 -24.66 12.07
C ARG A 103 1.57 -25.46 12.44
N GLY A 104 0.61 -25.60 11.51
CA GLY A 104 -0.62 -26.38 11.71
C GLY A 104 -0.50 -27.88 11.38
N SER A 105 0.65 -28.34 10.90
CA SER A 105 0.86 -29.72 10.42
C SER A 105 1.91 -30.47 11.24
N VAL A 106 1.72 -30.55 12.56
CA VAL A 106 2.36 -31.60 13.37
C VAL A 106 1.29 -32.25 14.22
N SER A 107 0.77 -33.36 13.71
CA SER A 107 -0.06 -34.31 14.42
C SER A 107 0.76 -35.06 15.47
N ARG A 108 0.21 -35.23 16.68
CA ARG A 108 0.14 -36.54 17.32
C ARG A 108 -0.91 -36.56 18.42
#